data_AF-A0A9P9Y072-F1
#
_entry.id   AF-A0A9P9Y072-F1
#
_cell.length_a   1.000
_cell.length_b   1.000
_cell.length_c   1.000
_cell.angle_alpha   90.00
_cell.angle_beta   90.00
_cell.angle_gamma   90.00
#
_symmetry.space_group_name_H-M   'P 1'
#
loop_
_entity.id
_entity.type
_entity.pdbx_description
1 polymer ?
#
loop_
_entity_poly.entity_id
_entity_poly.type
_entity_poly.pdbx_seq_one_letter_code
_entity_poly.pdbx_strand_id
1 'polypeptide(L)'
;MTSENDMALSHAEYWDEYYSKSDGAAPTHEWFRSFGDLEQFFRTNFFDADGLTPSDKPLILNLDSGDSVIPVELASRGYQRQLCVDFSRWHL
;
A
#
# COMPACT_ATOMS: atom_id res chain seq x y z
N MET A 1 -20.89 10.22 17.13
CA MET A 1 -21.60 8.95 16.84
C MET A 1 -21.02 8.51 15.52
N THR A 2 -20.15 7.50 15.52
CA THR A 2 -19.67 6.86 14.27
C THR A 2 -20.90 6.23 13.61
N SER A 3 -21.06 6.45 12.31
CA SER A 3 -22.16 5.84 11.58
C SER A 3 -21.96 4.31 11.53
N GLU A 4 -23.02 3.53 11.35
CA GLU A 4 -22.90 2.07 11.19
C GLU A 4 -21.95 1.70 10.03
N ASN A 5 -21.88 2.55 8.99
CA ASN A 5 -20.94 2.41 7.89
C ASN A 5 -19.48 2.58 8.33
N ASP A 6 -19.17 3.49 9.26
CA ASP A 6 -17.80 3.68 9.74
C ASP A 6 -17.33 2.48 10.58
N MET A 7 -18.26 1.79 11.26
CA MET A 7 -17.94 0.57 12.01
C MET A 7 -17.59 -0.58 11.06
N ALA A 8 -18.26 -0.68 9.91
CA ALA A 8 -17.98 -1.71 8.91
C ALA A 8 -16.52 -1.67 8.41
N LEU A 9 -15.92 -0.47 8.31
CA LEU A 9 -14.52 -0.31 7.89
C LEU A 9 -13.49 -0.96 8.84
N SER A 10 -13.89 -1.25 10.08
CA SER A 10 -13.04 -1.94 11.07
C SER A 10 -13.10 -3.46 10.99
N HIS A 11 -13.91 -4.02 10.11
CA HIS A 11 -14.12 -5.45 9.93
C HIS A 11 -13.48 -5.93 8.63
N ALA A 12 -12.71 -7.03 8.70
CA ALA A 12 -12.00 -7.57 7.54
C ALA A 12 -12.97 -7.98 6.42
N GLU A 13 -14.16 -8.47 6.78
CA GLU A 13 -15.19 -8.95 5.86
C GLU A 13 -15.63 -7.87 4.86
N TYR A 14 -15.67 -6.61 5.29
CA TYR A 14 -15.98 -5.49 4.40
C TYR A 14 -14.93 -5.35 3.30
N TRP A 15 -13.64 -5.42 3.66
CA TRP A 15 -12.52 -5.28 2.74
C TRP A 15 -12.32 -6.52 1.88
N ASP A 16 -12.59 -7.71 2.42
CA ASP A 16 -12.62 -8.96 1.64
C ASP A 16 -13.63 -8.88 0.49
N GLU A 17 -14.86 -8.42 0.75
CA GLU A 17 -15.87 -8.21 -0.30
C GLU A 17 -15.51 -7.05 -1.24
N TYR A 18 -14.89 -6.00 -0.71
CA TYR A 18 -14.44 -4.87 -1.53
C TYR A 18 -13.40 -5.32 -2.56
N TYR A 19 -12.34 -5.98 -2.09
CA TYR A 19 -11.24 -6.44 -2.93
C TYR A 19 -11.58 -7.67 -3.77
N SER A 20 -12.64 -8.43 -3.44
CA SER A 20 -13.12 -9.53 -4.30
C SER A 20 -13.51 -9.10 -5.72
N LYS A 21 -13.62 -7.79 -5.96
CA LYS A 21 -13.95 -7.18 -7.26
C LYS A 21 -12.72 -6.84 -8.10
N SER A 22 -11.52 -6.98 -7.55
CA SER A 22 -10.27 -6.74 -8.27
C SER A 22 -10.10 -7.74 -9.42
N ASP A 23 -9.51 -7.28 -10.52
CA ASP A 23 -9.11 -8.11 -11.65
C ASP A 23 -7.69 -8.68 -11.52
N GLY A 24 -7.00 -8.37 -10.41
CA GLY A 24 -5.62 -8.77 -10.14
C GLY A 24 -4.58 -8.08 -11.04
N ALA A 25 -4.97 -7.15 -11.90
CA ALA A 25 -4.11 -6.43 -12.80
C ALA A 25 -4.00 -4.94 -12.46
N ALA A 26 -5.11 -4.33 -12.03
CA ALA A 26 -5.17 -2.94 -11.59
C ALA A 26 -5.68 -2.86 -10.14
N PRO A 27 -5.25 -1.84 -9.38
CA PRO A 27 -5.84 -1.56 -8.07
C PRO A 27 -7.34 -1.29 -8.23
N THR A 28 -8.15 -1.89 -7.36
CA THR A 28 -9.59 -1.58 -7.23
C THR A 28 -9.77 -0.11 -6.92
N HIS A 29 -8.91 0.44 -6.05
CA HIS A 29 -8.87 1.86 -5.75
C HIS A 29 -7.52 2.28 -5.15
N GLU A 30 -6.98 3.43 -5.60
CA GLU A 30 -5.85 4.08 -4.94
C GLU A 30 -6.37 5.21 -4.05
N TRP A 31 -6.22 5.06 -2.74
CA TRP A 31 -6.79 5.98 -1.75
C TRP A 31 -5.96 7.26 -1.61
N PHE A 32 -6.65 8.39 -1.46
CA PHE A 32 -6.13 9.75 -1.22
C PHE A 32 -5.29 10.40 -2.33
N ARG A 33 -4.24 9.74 -2.82
CA ARG A 33 -3.28 10.30 -3.79
C ARG A 33 -2.69 9.20 -4.67
N SER A 34 -2.43 9.49 -5.94
CA SER A 34 -1.69 8.58 -6.81
C SER A 34 -0.21 8.52 -6.41
N PHE A 35 0.51 7.49 -6.86
CA PHE A 35 1.97 7.44 -6.67
C PHE A 35 2.67 8.69 -7.25
N GLY A 36 2.22 9.18 -8.42
CA GLY A 36 2.76 10.39 -9.04
C GLY A 36 2.60 11.64 -8.17
N ASP A 37 1.44 11.79 -7.51
CA ASP A 37 1.21 12.89 -6.57
C ASP A 37 2.12 12.82 -5.33
N LEU A 38 2.54 11.60 -4.95
CA LEU A 38 3.40 11.33 -3.80
C LEU A 38 4.90 11.32 -4.16
N GLU A 39 5.26 11.32 -5.44
CA GLU A 39 6.64 11.09 -5.87
C GLU A 39 7.62 12.10 -5.25
N GLN A 40 7.25 13.39 -5.21
CA GLN A 40 8.10 14.41 -4.60
C GLN A 40 8.27 14.20 -3.08
N PHE A 41 7.23 13.73 -2.40
CA PHE A 41 7.31 13.41 -0.98
C PHE A 41 8.26 12.22 -0.74
N PHE A 42 8.15 11.17 -1.55
CA PHE A 42 9.05 10.02 -1.46
C PHE A 42 10.49 10.38 -1.84
N ARG A 43 10.71 11.22 -2.86
CA ARG A 43 12.06 11.69 -3.22
C ARG A 43 12.76 12.33 -2.02
N THR A 44 12.12 13.33 -1.42
CA THR A 44 12.69 14.09 -0.30
C THR A 44 12.94 13.24 0.94
N ASN A 45 12.01 12.34 1.28
CA ASN A 45 12.02 11.67 2.59
C ASN A 45 12.48 10.21 2.55
N PHE A 46 12.66 9.65 1.36
CA PHE A 46 12.90 8.24 1.20
C PHE A 46 13.92 7.90 0.11
N PHE A 47 13.67 8.30 -1.14
CA PHE A 47 14.54 7.90 -2.26
C PHE A 47 15.93 8.54 -2.21
N ASP A 48 15.99 9.80 -1.77
CA ASP A 48 17.24 10.55 -1.64
C ASP A 48 17.72 10.63 -0.18
N ALA A 49 17.07 9.91 0.74
CA ALA A 49 17.41 9.92 2.16
C ALA A 49 18.53 8.91 2.47
N ASP A 50 19.58 9.38 3.14
CA ASP A 50 20.71 8.56 3.56
C ASP A 50 20.26 7.35 4.41
N GLY A 51 20.76 6.16 4.08
CA GLY A 51 20.41 4.91 4.76
C GLY A 51 19.08 4.31 4.33
N LEU A 52 18.33 4.96 3.44
CA LEU A 52 17.04 4.51 2.92
C LEU A 52 17.02 4.40 1.39
N THR A 53 18.19 4.47 0.73
CA THR A 53 18.27 4.22 -0.71
C THR A 53 18.10 2.73 -1.01
N PRO A 54 17.82 2.32 -2.27
CA PRO A 54 17.75 0.90 -2.61
C PRO A 54 19.04 0.13 -2.29
N SER A 55 20.20 0.79 -2.42
CA SER A 55 21.52 0.21 -2.15
C SER A 55 21.74 -0.10 -0.66
N ASP A 56 21.08 0.64 0.23
CA ASP A 56 21.12 0.43 1.68
C ASP A 56 20.27 -0.78 2.11
N LYS A 57 19.44 -1.32 1.19
CA LYS A 57 18.57 -2.48 1.41
C LYS A 57 17.66 -2.32 2.65
N PRO A 58 16.93 -1.20 2.77
CA PRO A 58 16.06 -0.96 3.92
C PRO A 58 14.96 -2.02 4.02
N LEU A 59 14.52 -2.30 5.24
CA LEU A 59 13.30 -3.08 5.50
C LEU A 59 12.10 -2.15 5.48
N ILE A 60 11.15 -2.42 4.59
CA ILE A 60 9.94 -1.60 4.44
C ILE A 60 8.74 -2.43 4.90
N LEU A 61 7.93 -1.86 5.78
CA LEU A 61 6.65 -2.42 6.20
C LEU A 61 5.52 -1.55 5.62
N ASN A 62 4.78 -2.10 4.66
CA ASN A 62 3.57 -1.49 4.14
C ASN A 62 2.38 -2.00 4.97
N LEU A 63 1.82 -1.12 5.82
CA LEU A 63 0.65 -1.41 6.61
C LEU A 63 -0.61 -1.13 5.80
N ASP A 64 -1.62 -2.00 5.94
CA ASP A 64 -2.91 -1.91 5.26
C ASP A 64 -2.72 -1.72 3.75
N SER A 65 -1.86 -2.56 3.16
CA SER A 65 -1.39 -2.39 1.79
C SER A 65 -2.50 -2.52 0.74
N GLY A 66 -3.59 -3.22 1.07
CA GLY A 66 -4.67 -3.52 0.14
C GLY A 66 -4.13 -4.03 -1.19
N ASP A 67 -4.68 -3.48 -2.27
CA ASP A 67 -4.21 -3.66 -3.65
C ASP A 67 -3.52 -2.40 -4.22
N SER A 68 -2.98 -1.53 -3.34
CA SER A 68 -2.29 -0.28 -3.74
C SER A 68 -1.07 -0.52 -4.63
N VAL A 69 -0.77 0.44 -5.51
CA VAL A 69 0.42 0.38 -6.38
C VAL A 69 1.73 0.75 -5.69
N ILE A 70 1.70 1.29 -4.46
CA ILE A 70 2.93 1.74 -3.77
C ILE A 70 4.00 0.62 -3.69
N PRO A 71 3.70 -0.63 -3.26
CA PRO A 71 4.73 -1.65 -3.12
C PRO A 71 5.39 -2.05 -4.44
N VAL A 72 4.62 -2.14 -5.54
CA VAL A 72 5.16 -2.48 -6.86
C VAL A 72 5.99 -1.34 -7.44
N GLU A 73 5.60 -0.09 -7.21
CA GLU A 73 6.38 1.09 -7.59
C GLU A 73 7.70 1.19 -6.81
N LEU A 74 7.71 0.81 -5.52
CA LEU A 74 8.94 0.69 -4.74
C LEU A 74 9.82 -0.45 -5.25
N ALA A 75 9.23 -1.62 -5.56
CA ALA A 75 9.96 -2.76 -6.08
C ALA A 75 10.60 -2.45 -7.45
N SER A 76 9.91 -1.75 -8.34
CA SER A 76 10.45 -1.34 -9.66
C SER A 76 11.64 -0.39 -9.53
N ARG A 77 11.76 0.34 -8.41
CA ARG A 77 12.88 1.23 -8.07
C ARG A 77 14.01 0.53 -7.30
N GLY A 78 13.92 -0.77 -7.05
CA GLY A 78 14.98 -1.56 -6.41
C GLY A 78 14.78 -1.85 -4.92
N TYR A 79 13.67 -1.40 -4.32
CA TYR A 79 13.33 -1.71 -2.94
C TYR A 79 12.74 -3.12 -2.81
N GLN A 80 13.60 -4.13 -2.65
CA GLN A 80 13.18 -5.54 -2.70
C GLN A 80 12.78 -6.13 -1.35
N ARG A 81 13.11 -5.48 -0.23
CA ARG A 81 12.90 -6.02 1.13
C ARG A 81 11.65 -5.41 1.76
N GLN A 82 10.51 -5.77 1.20
CA GLN A 82 9.20 -5.26 1.62
C GLN A 82 8.38 -6.36 2.28
N LEU A 83 7.69 -6.02 3.36
CA LEU A 83 6.62 -6.81 3.94
C LEU A 83 5.33 -6.00 3.79
N CYS A 84 4.38 -6.54 3.05
CA CYS A 84 3.04 -5.96 2.91
C CYS A 84 2.12 -6.75 3.83
N VAL A 85 1.41 -6.05 4.71
CA VAL A 85 0.42 -6.66 5.59
C VAL A 85 -0.91 -5.97 5.39
N ASP A 86 -1.96 -6.77 5.39
CA ASP A 86 -3.33 -6.32 5.42
C ASP A 86 -4.11 -7.34 6.27
N PHE A 87 -5.12 -6.85 6.97
CA PHE A 87 -6.00 -7.68 7.80
C PHE A 87 -7.13 -8.31 6.98
N SER A 88 -7.37 -7.81 5.76
CA SER A 88 -8.16 -8.50 4.74
C SER A 88 -7.41 -9.71 4.20
N ARG A 89 -8.17 -10.77 3.92
CA ARG A 89 -7.69 -12.09 3.50
C ARG A 89 -7.79 -12.31 1.99
N TRP A 90 -8.27 -11.33 1.22
CA TRP A 90 -8.46 -11.48 -0.23
C TRP A 90 -7.19 -11.95 -0.99
N HIS A 91 -6.00 -11.72 -0.43
CA HIS A 91 -4.71 -12.15 -1.00
C HIS A 91 -4.19 -13.52 -0.53
N LEU A 92 -4.98 -14.29 0.24
CA LEU A 92 -4.65 -15.66 0.72
C LEU A 92 -5.50 -16.72 0.02
#